data_AF-A0A9X5MZQ7-F1
#
_entry.id   AF-A0A9X5MZQ7-F1
#
_cell.length_a   1.000
_cell.length_b   1.000
_cell.length_c   1.000
_cell.angle_alpha   90.00
_cell.angle_beta   90.00
_cell.angle_gamma   90.00
#
_symmetry.space_group_name_H-M   'P 1'
#
loop_
_entity.id
_entity.type
_entity.pdbx_description
1 polymer ?
#
loop_
_entity_poly.entity_id
_entity_poly.type
_entity_poly.pdbx_seq_one_letter_code
_entity_poly.pdbx_strand_id
1 'polypeptide(L)'
;MAGDNTRLAIVKYTEIDFLKMNEVTSDFSRSESTGALSYDYWYSERVEFLTWELSPYGLTFAPDLLLISQTFRVMNVYKDRV
;
A
#
# COMPACT_ATOMS: atom_id res chain seq x y z
N MET A 1 10.81 1.00 -7.62
CA MET A 1 12.08 1.76 -7.72
C MET A 1 12.31 2.47 -6.40
N ALA A 2 13.52 2.93 -6.10
CA ALA A 2 13.76 3.85 -5.01
C ALA A 2 13.29 5.27 -5.39
N GLY A 3 13.28 6.20 -4.43
CA GLY A 3 12.84 7.58 -4.64
C GLY A 3 13.69 8.37 -5.66
N ASP A 4 14.90 7.88 -5.95
CA ASP A 4 15.84 8.42 -6.94
C ASP A 4 15.76 7.70 -8.31
N ASN A 5 14.73 6.88 -8.53
CA ASN A 5 14.55 6.01 -9.70
C ASN A 5 15.56 4.85 -9.84
N THR A 6 16.34 4.52 -8.81
CA THR A 6 17.18 3.33 -8.82
C THR A 6 16.34 2.05 -8.76
N ARG A 7 16.73 1.01 -9.50
CA ARG A 7 16.02 -0.29 -9.50
C ARG A 7 16.30 -1.02 -8.19
N LEU A 8 15.24 -1.43 -7.48
CA LEU A 8 15.37 -2.13 -6.19
C LEU A 8 15.16 -3.63 -6.32
N ALA A 9 14.02 -4.04 -6.88
CA ALA A 9 13.65 -5.44 -6.95
C ALA A 9 12.73 -5.74 -8.15
N ILE A 10 12.65 -7.02 -8.50
CA ILE A 10 11.57 -7.58 -9.31
C ILE A 10 10.66 -8.35 -8.35
N VAL A 11 9.36 -8.05 -8.38
CA VAL A 11 8.34 -8.72 -7.58
C VAL A 11 7.41 -9.53 -8.48
N LYS A 12 6.80 -10.57 -7.90
CA LYS A 12 5.74 -11.34 -8.53
C LYS A 12 4.51 -11.30 -7.64
N TYR A 13 3.39 -10.85 -8.18
CA TYR A 13 2.10 -10.93 -7.50
C TYR A 13 1.70 -12.39 -7.29
N THR A 14 1.26 -12.69 -6.08
CA THR A 14 0.79 -14.01 -5.67
C THR A 14 -0.72 -14.02 -5.47
N GLU A 15 -1.31 -12.87 -5.14
CA GLU A 15 -2.74 -12.70 -4.85
C GLU A 15 -3.15 -11.26 -5.14
N ILE A 16 -4.41 -11.09 -5.56
CA ILE A 16 -5.04 -9.80 -5.82
C ILE A 16 -6.41 -9.85 -5.17
N ASP A 17 -6.67 -8.93 -4.25
CA ASP A 17 -7.92 -8.85 -3.51
C ASP A 17 -8.58 -7.49 -3.66
N PHE A 18 -9.91 -7.50 -3.52
CA PHE A 18 -10.75 -6.32 -3.55
C PHE A 18 -11.45 -6.20 -2.20
N LEU A 19 -11.19 -5.10 -1.49
CA LEU A 19 -11.75 -4.85 -0.18
C LEU A 19 -12.05 -3.37 -0.02
N LYS A 20 -13.09 -3.04 0.75
CA LYS A 20 -13.34 -1.65 1.10
C LYS A 20 -12.36 -1.19 2.16
N MET A 21 -12.03 0.09 2.16
CA MET A 21 -11.12 0.69 3.14
C MET A 21 -11.54 0.40 4.59
N ASN A 22 -12.84 0.43 4.89
CA ASN A 22 -13.40 0.11 6.22
C ASN A 22 -13.50 -1.39 6.54
N GLU A 23 -13.23 -2.28 5.59
CA GLU A 23 -13.24 -3.74 5.76
C GLU A 23 -11.82 -4.32 5.91
N VAL A 24 -10.80 -3.47 5.87
CA VAL A 24 -9.40 -3.86 6.06
C VAL A 24 -9.19 -4.43 7.46
N THR A 25 -8.55 -5.60 7.55
CA THR A 25 -8.26 -6.25 8.83
C THR A 25 -6.94 -5.75 9.42
N SER A 26 -6.79 -5.85 10.74
CA SER A 26 -5.54 -5.55 11.44
C SER A 26 -4.35 -6.41 10.97
N ASP A 27 -4.61 -7.63 10.50
CA ASP A 27 -3.58 -8.50 9.95
C ASP A 27 -3.08 -7.97 8.60
N PHE A 28 -3.98 -7.47 7.76
CA PHE A 28 -3.63 -6.82 6.51
C PHE A 28 -2.84 -5.53 6.76
N SER A 29 -3.33 -4.66 7.64
CA SER A 29 -2.63 -3.40 7.96
C SER A 29 -1.22 -3.65 8.46
N ARG A 30 -1.01 -4.70 9.26
CA ARG A 30 0.31 -5.11 9.77
C ARG A 30 1.22 -5.64 8.67
N SER A 31 0.68 -6.36 7.68
CA SER A 31 1.46 -6.88 6.56
C SER A 31 2.03 -5.78 5.67
N GLU A 32 1.33 -4.64 5.59
CA GLU A 32 1.70 -3.50 4.76
C GLU A 32 2.52 -2.45 5.52
N SER A 33 2.29 -2.29 6.83
CA SER A 33 3.00 -1.31 7.64
C SER A 33 4.46 -1.71 7.85
N THR A 34 5.38 -0.78 7.60
CA THR A 34 6.79 -0.94 8.01
C THR A 34 6.91 -0.64 9.51
N GLY A 35 6.61 -1.63 10.36
CA GLY A 35 6.73 -1.52 11.83
C GLY A 35 5.50 -1.99 12.59
N ALA A 36 5.58 -2.05 13.92
CA ALA A 36 4.50 -2.47 14.82
C ALA A 36 3.44 -1.38 15.03
N LEU A 37 3.06 -0.67 13.96
CA LEU A 37 2.08 0.40 14.02
C LEU A 37 0.67 -0.19 14.20
N SER A 38 -0.18 0.53 14.94
CA SER A 38 -1.56 0.10 15.18
C SER A 38 -2.41 0.23 13.91
N TYR A 39 -3.52 -0.51 13.87
CA TYR A 39 -4.52 -0.38 12.80
C TYR A 39 -5.00 1.08 12.66
N ASP A 40 -5.28 1.76 13.77
CA ASP A 40 -5.77 3.15 13.75
C ASP A 40 -4.77 4.10 13.10
N TYR A 41 -3.47 3.91 13.38
CA TYR A 41 -2.42 4.71 12.77
C TYR A 41 -2.37 4.47 11.26
N TRP A 42 -2.34 3.20 10.84
CA TRP A 42 -2.37 2.82 9.43
C TRP A 42 -3.60 3.40 8.72
N TYR A 43 -4.78 3.29 9.33
CA TYR A 43 -6.03 3.80 8.74
C TYR A 43 -5.98 5.32 8.57
N SER A 44 -5.46 6.04 9.56
CA SER A 44 -5.34 7.51 9.51
C SER A 44 -4.41 7.99 8.41
N GLU A 45 -3.22 7.39 8.27
CA GLU A 45 -2.27 7.73 7.20
C GLU A 45 -2.87 7.45 5.81
N ARG A 46 -3.61 6.34 5.68
CA ARG A 46 -4.25 5.97 4.42
C ARG A 46 -5.37 6.92 4.03
N VAL A 47 -6.17 7.39 5.00
CA VAL A 47 -7.20 8.42 4.76
C VAL A 47 -6.56 9.71 4.26
N GLU A 48 -5.49 10.18 4.89
CA GLU A 48 -4.77 11.38 4.45
C GLU A 48 -4.21 11.22 3.04
N PHE A 49 -3.52 10.09 2.77
CA PHE A 49 -2.95 9.79 1.46
C PHE A 49 -4.02 9.75 0.36
N LEU A 50 -5.09 8.98 0.57
CA LEU A 50 -6.16 8.83 -0.43
C LEU A 50 -6.92 10.14 -0.63
N THR A 51 -7.14 10.94 0.43
CA THR A 51 -7.76 12.26 0.29
C THR A 51 -6.92 13.18 -0.58
N TRP A 52 -5.60 13.18 -0.39
CA TRP A 52 -4.67 13.95 -1.21
C TRP A 52 -4.63 13.45 -2.66
N GLU A 53 -4.59 12.13 -2.88
CA GLU A 53 -4.53 11.52 -4.22
C GLU A 53 -5.82 11.74 -5.03
N LEU A 54 -6.98 11.77 -4.37
CA LEU A 54 -8.29 11.97 -5.00
C LEU A 54 -8.60 13.44 -5.32
N SER A 55 -7.98 14.38 -4.59
CA SER A 55 -8.23 15.82 -4.71
C SER A 55 -8.07 16.39 -6.14
N PRO A 56 -7.02 16.02 -6.92
CA PRO A 56 -6.87 16.47 -8.31
C PRO A 56 -8.00 16.05 -9.24
N TYR A 57 -8.75 15.00 -8.87
CA TYR A 57 -9.87 14.48 -9.64
C TYR A 57 -11.23 15.01 -9.15
N GLY A 58 -11.25 15.89 -8.14
CA GLY A 58 -12.48 16.39 -7.52
C GLY A 58 -13.25 15.30 -6.77
N LEU A 59 -12.58 14.20 -6.40
CA LEU A 59 -13.16 13.10 -5.63
C LEU A 59 -12.85 13.28 -4.14
N THR A 60 -13.75 12.82 -3.29
CA THR A 60 -13.57 12.82 -1.84
C THR A 60 -13.36 11.39 -1.33
N PHE A 61 -12.52 11.23 -0.32
CA PHE A 61 -12.38 9.96 0.37
C PHE A 61 -13.72 9.49 0.92
N ALA A 62 -13.97 8.18 0.82
CA ALA A 62 -15.11 7.50 1.41
C ALA A 62 -14.63 6.23 2.13
N PRO A 63 -15.16 5.90 3.32
CA PRO A 63 -14.76 4.69 4.04
C PRO A 63 -15.07 3.39 3.29
N ASP A 64 -16.03 3.41 2.36
CA ASP A 64 -16.38 2.27 1.51
C ASP A 64 -15.64 2.27 0.16
N LEU A 65 -14.63 3.14 -0.01
CA LEU A 65 -13.78 3.17 -1.19
C LEU A 65 -13.13 1.81 -1.40
N LEU A 66 -13.28 1.27 -2.61
CA LEU A 66 -12.72 -0.03 -2.99
C LEU A 66 -11.20 0.10 -3.19
N LEU A 67 -10.46 -0.71 -2.46
CA LEU A 67 -9.02 -0.87 -2.57
C LEU A 67 -8.69 -2.13 -3.37
N ILE A 68 -7.60 -2.07 -4.13
CA ILE A 68 -6.99 -3.23 -4.78
C ILE A 68 -5.75 -3.57 -3.98
N SER A 69 -5.84 -4.62 -3.17
CA SER A 69 -4.71 -5.17 -2.43
C SER A 69 -3.92 -6.12 -3.32
N GLN A 70 -2.60 -6.05 -3.23
CA GLN A 70 -1.69 -6.87 -4.03
C GLN A 70 -0.65 -7.52 -3.13
N THR A 71 -0.82 -8.80 -2.84
CA THR A 71 0.22 -9.58 -2.15
C THR A 71 1.27 -9.99 -3.17
N PHE A 72 2.53 -9.78 -2.84
CA PHE A 72 3.64 -10.12 -3.74
C PHE A 72 4.78 -10.80 -3.00
N ARG A 73 5.58 -11.53 -3.77
CA ARG A 73 6.88 -12.05 -3.33
C ARG A 73 8.01 -11.38 -4.11
N VAL A 74 9.09 -11.10 -3.42
CA VAL A 74 10.34 -10.64 -4.07
C VAL A 74 10.96 -11.81 -4.82
N MET A 75 11.20 -11.63 -6.11
CA MET A 75 11.82 -12.63 -6.98
C MET A 75 13.32 -12.38 -7.18
N ASN A 76 13.71 -11.11 -7.25
CA ASN A 76 15.09 -10.70 -7.39
C ASN A 76 15.30 -9.32 -6.76
N VAL A 77 16.48 -9.07 -6.20
CA VAL A 77 16.90 -7.77 -5.68
C VAL A 77 18.10 -7.33 -6.50
N TYR A 78 18.02 -6.11 -7.05
CA TYR A 78 19.15 -5.51 -7.71
C TYR A 78 20.16 -5.10 -6.63
N LYS A 79 21.31 -5.76 -6.60
CA LYS A 79 22.46 -5.28 -5.84
C LYS A 79 23.18 -4.29 -6.74
N ASP A 80 23.36 -3.06 -6.28
CA ASP A 80 24.33 -2.17 -6.91
C ASP A 80 25.66 -2.92 -6.92
N ARG A 81 26.23 -3.10 -8.12
CA ARG A 81 27.62 -3.52 -8.25
C ARG A 81 28.45 -2.36 -7.70
N VAL A 82 28.92 -2.52 -6.47
CA VAL A 82 30.05 -1.75 -5.94
C VAL A 82 31.26 -1.97 -6.85
#